data_AF-O62476-F1
#
_entry.id   AF-O62476-F1
#
_cell.length_a   1.000
_cell.length_b   1.000
_cell.length_c   1.000
_cell.angle_alpha   90.00
_cell.angle_beta   90.00
_cell.angle_gamma   90.00
#
_symmetry.space_group_name_H-M   'P 1'
#
loop_
_entity.id
_entity.type
_entity.pdbx_description
1 polymer ?
#
loop_
_entity_poly.entity_id
_entity_poly.type
_entity_poly.pdbx_seq_one_letter_code
_entity_poly.pdbx_strand_id
1 'polypeptide(L)'
;MLLVLLSLITLCSLRHSVPTNKTSQLHHFEINHPDGINAIFDLLPKVCKKNGHSYKVGEEFDVGNLRYTCQQFGVYVIAGCRTHLGRALELGDILVHDHVKFHCLAHGTSVFYRETACGGKGEIDCDMVPLPRGYEQVVQNEHLETTELPKEHSTHINGKELPKGWVLVHGGKVNENSENQMSTHILMYHPQLHGHVKQMN
;
A
#
# COMPACT_ATOMS: atom_id res chain seq x y z
N MET A 1 -55.29 39.20 -10.27
CA MET A 1 -54.97 38.72 -8.91
C MET A 1 -55.15 37.21 -8.93
N LEU A 2 -54.17 36.32 -8.84
CA LEU A 2 -52.82 36.32 -8.26
C LEU A 2 -52.00 35.33 -9.13
N LEU A 3 -50.93 35.79 -9.78
CA LEU A 3 -49.87 34.94 -10.33
C LEU A 3 -48.93 34.52 -9.19
N VAL A 4 -48.23 33.38 -9.35
CA VAL A 4 -46.84 33.04 -8.95
C VAL A 4 -46.77 31.51 -8.85
N LEU A 5 -46.42 30.78 -9.91
CA LEU A 5 -45.07 30.43 -10.39
C LEU A 5 -44.15 29.71 -9.37
N LEU A 6 -43.88 28.45 -9.72
CA LEU A 6 -42.60 27.71 -9.67
C LEU A 6 -41.69 27.84 -8.43
N SER A 7 -41.44 26.68 -7.81
CA SER A 7 -40.09 26.33 -7.34
C SER A 7 -39.91 24.81 -7.35
N LEU A 8 -39.22 24.33 -8.39
CA LEU A 8 -38.55 23.03 -8.41
C LEU A 8 -37.54 22.99 -7.24
N ILE A 9 -37.70 22.02 -6.34
CA ILE A 9 -36.66 21.67 -5.37
C ILE A 9 -35.99 20.39 -5.90
N THR A 10 -34.94 20.60 -6.67
CA THR A 10 -33.97 19.58 -7.06
C THR A 10 -33.15 19.23 -5.82
N LEU A 11 -33.48 18.12 -5.16
CA LEU A 11 -32.60 17.55 -4.12
C LEU A 11 -31.36 16.95 -4.80
N CYS A 12 -30.28 17.73 -4.79
CA CYS A 12 -28.93 17.28 -5.07
C CYS A 12 -28.62 16.02 -4.25
N SER A 13 -28.52 14.89 -4.94
CA SER A 13 -27.86 13.70 -4.41
C SER A 13 -26.36 14.01 -4.28
N LEU A 14 -25.92 14.47 -3.11
CA LEU A 14 -24.50 14.44 -2.75
C LEU A 14 -24.09 12.97 -2.60
N ARG A 15 -23.70 12.34 -3.71
CA ARG A 15 -22.88 11.14 -3.68
C ARG A 15 -21.49 11.57 -3.23
N HIS A 16 -21.23 11.47 -1.94
CA HIS A 16 -19.86 11.43 -1.43
C HIS A 16 -19.22 10.15 -1.92
N SER A 17 -18.47 10.23 -3.02
CA SER A 17 -17.51 9.20 -3.39
C SER A 17 -16.43 9.17 -2.31
N VAL A 18 -16.43 8.12 -1.49
CA VAL A 18 -15.31 7.78 -0.61
C VAL A 18 -14.04 7.69 -1.47
N PRO A 19 -12.98 8.43 -1.16
CA PRO A 19 -11.73 8.27 -1.87
C PRO A 19 -11.16 6.90 -1.48
N THR A 20 -11.27 5.91 -2.37
CA THR A 20 -10.49 4.68 -2.27
C THR A 20 -9.02 5.07 -2.35
N ASN A 21 -8.35 5.15 -1.20
CA ASN A 21 -6.93 5.41 -1.11
C ASN A 21 -6.18 4.15 -1.58
N LYS A 22 -6.09 3.95 -2.90
CA LYS A 22 -5.22 2.95 -3.51
C LYS A 22 -3.81 3.51 -3.62
N THR A 23 -3.10 3.69 -2.51
CA THR A 23 -1.64 3.89 -2.54
C THR A 23 -0.93 2.55 -2.70
N SER A 24 -1.18 1.88 -3.82
CA SER A 24 -0.22 0.91 -4.34
C SER A 24 0.66 1.70 -5.31
N GLN A 25 1.98 1.65 -5.15
CA GLN A 25 2.93 2.16 -6.14
C GLN A 25 2.86 1.25 -7.37
N LEU A 26 1.75 1.35 -8.10
CA LEU A 26 1.52 0.67 -9.36
C LEU A 26 2.45 1.29 -10.38
N HIS A 27 3.64 0.73 -10.49
CA HIS A 27 4.52 1.01 -11.60
C HIS A 27 4.06 0.17 -12.78
N HIS A 28 3.23 0.76 -13.63
CA HIS A 28 2.83 0.12 -14.88
C HIS A 28 3.97 0.23 -15.88
N PHE A 29 4.57 -0.90 -16.20
CA PHE A 29 5.51 -1.01 -17.30
C PHE A 29 4.79 -1.66 -18.47
N GLU A 30 4.82 -1.02 -19.63
CA GLU A 30 4.42 -1.62 -20.90
C GLU A 30 5.69 -1.74 -21.72
N ILE A 31 6.21 -2.95 -21.90
CA ILE A 31 7.58 -3.09 -22.40
C ILE A 31 7.64 -4.04 -23.59
N ASN A 32 8.15 -3.49 -24.69
CA ASN A 32 8.61 -4.15 -25.89
C ASN A 32 10.14 -4.07 -25.95
N HIS A 33 10.87 -4.79 -25.07
CA HIS A 33 12.34 -4.72 -25.04
C HIS A 33 12.98 -5.99 -25.61
N PRO A 34 13.86 -5.90 -26.62
CA PRO A 34 14.49 -7.06 -27.26
C PRO A 34 15.39 -7.85 -26.31
N ASP A 35 16.05 -7.17 -25.37
CA ASP A 35 16.97 -7.80 -24.40
C ASP A 35 16.26 -8.49 -23.22
N GLY A 36 14.93 -8.61 -23.29
CA GLY A 36 14.12 -9.25 -22.27
C GLY A 36 14.00 -8.46 -20.97
N ILE A 37 13.57 -9.16 -19.92
CA ILE A 37 13.14 -8.53 -18.67
C ILE A 37 14.27 -7.90 -17.84
N ASN A 38 15.52 -8.36 -17.96
CA ASN A 38 16.62 -7.79 -17.20
C ASN A 38 16.85 -6.31 -17.52
N ALA A 39 16.79 -5.97 -18.81
CA ALA A 39 16.97 -4.60 -19.27
C ALA A 39 15.94 -3.66 -18.62
N ILE A 40 14.75 -4.16 -18.28
CA ILE A 40 13.71 -3.41 -17.56
C ILE A 40 14.23 -2.98 -16.20
N PHE A 41 14.73 -3.92 -15.41
CA PHE A 41 15.25 -3.67 -14.07
C PHE A 41 16.49 -2.77 -14.07
N ASP A 42 17.27 -2.81 -15.15
CA ASP A 42 18.41 -1.91 -15.35
C ASP A 42 17.98 -0.46 -15.58
N LEU A 43 16.86 -0.24 -16.26
CA LEU A 43 16.25 1.08 -16.49
C LEU A 43 15.53 1.66 -15.26
N LEU A 44 15.20 0.83 -14.27
CA LEU A 44 14.52 1.31 -13.07
C LEU A 44 15.43 2.19 -12.20
N PRO A 45 14.87 3.20 -11.50
CA PRO A 45 15.66 4.07 -10.65
C PRO A 45 16.47 3.28 -9.62
N LYS A 46 17.70 3.71 -9.36
CA LYS A 46 18.56 3.10 -8.32
C LYS A 46 18.46 3.80 -6.97
N VAL A 47 17.59 4.81 -6.88
CA VAL A 47 17.28 5.59 -5.67
C VAL A 47 15.77 5.75 -5.55
N CYS A 48 15.27 5.79 -4.32
CA CYS A 48 13.89 6.11 -4.06
C CYS A 48 13.70 7.62 -4.06
N LYS A 49 12.60 8.11 -4.64
CA LYS A 49 12.26 9.53 -4.59
C LYS A 49 10.93 9.71 -3.87
N LYS A 50 10.90 10.57 -2.85
CA LYS A 50 9.66 10.90 -2.13
C LYS A 50 9.71 12.32 -1.60
N ASN A 51 8.62 13.07 -1.78
CA ASN A 51 8.50 14.47 -1.34
C ASN A 51 9.68 15.36 -1.77
N GLY A 52 10.22 15.15 -2.97
CA GLY A 52 11.37 15.90 -3.50
C GLY A 52 12.75 15.43 -3.01
N HIS A 53 12.81 14.53 -2.02
CA HIS A 53 14.05 13.95 -1.52
C HIS A 53 14.41 12.65 -2.27
N SER A 54 15.71 12.34 -2.32
CA SER A 54 16.23 11.09 -2.88
C SER A 54 16.94 10.28 -1.80
N TYR A 55 16.66 8.99 -1.74
CA TYR A 55 17.16 8.06 -0.72
C TYR A 55 17.88 6.89 -1.39
N LYS A 56 19.00 6.46 -0.80
CA LYS A 56 19.76 5.31 -1.30
C LYS A 56 19.11 4.00 -0.86
N VAL A 57 19.36 2.92 -1.60
CA VAL A 57 18.92 1.58 -1.19
C VAL A 57 19.42 1.27 0.22
N GLY A 58 18.53 0.78 1.08
CA GLY A 58 18.78 0.51 2.50
C GLY A 58 18.61 1.72 3.42
N GLU A 59 18.48 2.93 2.89
CA GLU A 59 18.24 4.13 3.70
C GLU A 59 16.82 4.14 4.26
N GLU A 60 16.71 4.46 5.55
CA GLU A 60 15.44 4.67 6.22
C GLU A 60 15.06 6.15 6.25
N PHE A 61 13.77 6.44 6.06
CA PHE A 61 13.25 7.80 6.12
C PHE A 61 11.79 7.81 6.56
N ASP A 62 11.37 8.94 7.12
CA ASP A 62 10.02 9.09 7.66
C ASP A 62 9.18 10.04 6.81
N VAL A 63 7.91 9.69 6.61
CA VAL A 63 6.91 10.62 6.08
C VAL A 63 5.68 10.57 6.98
N GLY A 64 5.42 11.67 7.68
CA GLY A 64 4.47 11.67 8.79
C GLY A 64 4.93 10.68 9.85
N ASN A 65 4.03 9.78 10.25
CA ASN A 65 4.31 8.80 11.30
C ASN A 65 4.71 7.44 10.72
N LEU A 66 4.93 7.33 9.40
CA LEU A 66 5.33 6.08 8.75
C LEU A 66 6.83 6.10 8.47
N ARG A 67 7.50 5.03 8.86
CA ARG A 67 8.91 4.74 8.57
C ARG A 67 8.99 3.94 7.28
N TYR A 68 9.86 4.35 6.37
CA TYR A 68 10.10 3.68 5.10
C TYR A 68 11.53 3.20 5.01
N THR A 69 11.76 2.13 4.26
CA THR A 69 13.10 1.70 3.85
C THR A 69 13.15 1.68 2.33
N CYS A 70 14.10 2.39 1.75
CA CYS A 70 14.32 2.38 0.31
C CYS A 70 14.86 1.01 -0.14
N GLN A 71 14.29 0.47 -1.21
CA GLN A 71 14.69 -0.80 -1.80
C GLN A 71 15.29 -0.57 -3.19
N GLN A 72 15.81 -1.65 -3.78
CA GLN A 72 16.28 -1.63 -5.16
C GLN A 72 15.14 -1.26 -6.12
N PHE A 73 15.49 -0.75 -7.30
CA PHE A 73 14.54 -0.37 -8.35
C PHE A 73 13.62 0.81 -7.99
N GLY A 74 14.03 1.63 -7.01
CA GLY A 74 13.40 2.90 -6.68
C GLY A 74 12.09 2.76 -5.89
N VAL A 75 11.72 1.54 -5.52
CA VAL A 75 10.56 1.26 -4.68
C VAL A 75 10.95 1.31 -3.20
N TYR A 76 9.99 1.57 -2.33
CA TYR A 76 10.20 1.57 -0.88
C TYR A 76 9.13 0.75 -0.18
N VAL A 77 9.49 0.19 0.97
CA VAL A 77 8.59 -0.56 1.87
C VAL A 77 8.31 0.26 3.12
N ILE A 78 7.13 0.08 3.71
CA ILE A 78 6.86 0.63 5.04
C ILE A 78 7.49 -0.31 6.05
N ALA A 79 8.46 0.17 6.81
CA ALA A 79 9.17 -0.59 7.82
C ALA A 79 8.47 -0.58 9.19
N GLY A 80 7.64 0.44 9.43
CA GLY A 80 7.01 0.63 10.73
C GLY A 80 6.44 2.03 10.88
N CYS A 81 6.30 2.46 12.13
CA CYS A 81 5.80 3.78 12.47
C CYS A 81 6.76 4.52 13.41
N ARG A 82 6.61 5.84 13.49
CA ARG A 82 7.29 6.67 14.48
C ARG A 82 6.29 7.42 15.32
N THR A 83 6.46 7.36 16.65
CA THR A 83 5.64 8.14 17.58
C THR A 83 5.99 9.61 17.55
N HIS A 84 5.09 10.45 18.06
CA HIS A 84 5.40 11.87 18.27
C HIS A 84 6.62 12.09 19.19
N LEU A 85 6.93 11.13 20.06
CA LEU A 85 8.13 11.11 20.92
C LEU A 85 9.41 10.68 20.19
N GLY A 86 9.33 10.37 18.90
CA GLY A 86 10.45 9.94 18.07
C GLY A 86 10.79 8.45 18.17
N ARG A 87 10.06 7.66 18.96
CA ARG A 87 10.28 6.21 19.11
C ARG A 87 9.85 5.45 17.86
N ALA A 88 10.69 4.53 17.40
CA ALA A 88 10.36 3.61 16.32
C ALA A 88 9.48 2.46 16.83
N LEU A 89 8.46 2.11 16.05
CA LEU A 89 7.58 0.97 16.24
C LEU A 89 7.65 0.08 15.01
N GLU A 90 7.70 -1.23 15.21
CA GLU A 90 7.58 -2.23 14.15
C GLU A 90 6.12 -2.40 13.72
N LEU A 91 5.90 -2.98 12.53
CA LEU A 91 4.55 -3.34 12.10
C LEU A 91 3.99 -4.46 13.00
N GLY A 92 2.81 -4.23 13.56
CA GLY A 92 2.18 -5.08 14.57
C GLY A 92 2.32 -4.55 15.99
N ASP A 93 3.14 -3.51 16.23
CA ASP A 93 3.33 -2.99 17.58
C ASP A 93 2.07 -2.33 18.13
N ILE A 94 1.74 -2.70 19.37
CA ILE A 94 0.82 -2.00 20.24
C ILE A 94 1.58 -1.71 21.54
N LEU A 95 1.77 -0.43 21.83
CA LEU A 95 2.58 0.02 22.96
C LEU A 95 1.77 1.00 23.81
N VAL A 96 1.87 0.88 25.13
CA VAL A 96 1.42 1.93 26.05
C VAL A 96 2.66 2.60 26.63
N HIS A 97 2.71 3.93 26.55
CA HIS A 97 3.76 4.71 27.18
C HIS A 97 3.21 6.08 27.58
N ASP A 98 3.45 6.47 28.84
CA ASP A 98 3.04 7.76 29.41
C ASP A 98 1.58 8.13 29.11
N HIS A 99 0.65 7.27 29.56
CA HIS A 99 -0.79 7.48 29.34
C HIS A 99 -1.21 7.61 27.87
N VAL A 100 -0.43 7.08 26.93
CA VAL A 100 -0.79 7.03 25.51
C VAL A 100 -0.60 5.62 24.97
N LYS A 101 -1.64 5.07 24.33
CA LYS A 101 -1.57 3.83 23.56
C LYS A 101 -1.31 4.13 22.09
N PHE A 102 -0.24 3.54 21.57
CA PHE A 102 0.21 3.61 20.19
C PHE A 102 -0.14 2.31 19.47
N HIS A 103 -0.73 2.42 18.29
CA HIS A 103 -0.95 1.32 17.37
C HIS A 103 -0.15 1.57 16.10
N CYS A 104 0.67 0.61 15.69
CA CYS A 104 1.30 0.56 14.37
C CYS A 104 0.93 -0.77 13.72
N LEU A 105 -0.26 -0.87 13.16
CA LEU A 105 -0.81 -2.12 12.67
C LEU A 105 -0.76 -2.17 11.14
N ALA A 106 -0.52 -3.34 10.57
CA ALA A 106 -0.51 -3.54 9.13
C ALA A 106 -1.55 -4.57 8.73
N HIS A 107 -2.24 -4.31 7.63
CA HIS A 107 -3.13 -5.27 7.00
C HIS A 107 -3.04 -5.11 5.49
N GLY A 108 -2.71 -6.19 4.79
CA GLY A 108 -2.46 -6.09 3.37
C GLY A 108 -1.33 -5.09 3.08
N THR A 109 -1.56 -4.20 2.11
CA THR A 109 -0.63 -3.12 1.74
C THR A 109 -0.81 -1.84 2.56
N SER A 110 -1.71 -1.86 3.55
CA SER A 110 -2.08 -0.69 4.34
C SER A 110 -1.47 -0.75 5.74
N VAL A 111 -1.01 0.39 6.23
CA VAL A 111 -0.52 0.57 7.60
C VAL A 111 -1.39 1.60 8.31
N PHE A 112 -1.83 1.25 9.51
CA PHE A 112 -2.74 2.00 10.35
C PHE A 112 -2.00 2.46 11.60
N TYR A 113 -1.82 3.77 11.70
CA TYR A 113 -1.18 4.40 12.82
C TYR A 113 -2.20 5.16 13.68
N ARG A 114 -2.18 4.97 15.01
CA ARG A 114 -3.04 5.72 15.93
C ARG A 114 -2.37 5.89 17.29
N GLU A 115 -2.50 7.10 17.83
CA GLU A 115 -2.19 7.41 19.24
C GLU A 115 -3.50 7.68 19.98
N THR A 116 -3.62 7.27 21.23
CA THR A 116 -4.81 7.53 22.05
C THR A 116 -4.44 7.68 23.51
N ALA A 117 -4.77 8.84 24.10
CA ALA A 117 -4.62 9.08 25.53
C ALA A 117 -5.49 8.10 26.34
N CYS A 118 -4.92 7.54 27.40
CA CYS A 118 -5.52 6.50 28.22
C CYS A 118 -4.87 6.38 29.61
N GLY A 119 -5.61 5.86 30.59
CA GLY A 119 -5.12 5.62 31.95
C GLY A 119 -4.98 6.88 32.83
N GLY A 120 -5.21 8.07 32.29
CA GLY A 120 -5.38 9.29 33.07
C GLY A 120 -6.75 9.39 33.74
N LYS A 121 -6.92 10.36 34.64
CA LYS A 121 -8.20 10.57 35.35
C LYS A 121 -9.29 11.00 34.36
N GLY A 122 -10.31 10.16 34.18
CA GLY A 122 -11.41 10.40 33.25
C GLY A 122 -11.15 9.91 31.83
N GLU A 123 -9.97 9.36 31.57
CA GLU A 123 -9.65 8.69 30.32
C GLU A 123 -10.06 7.22 30.39
N ILE A 124 -10.20 6.60 29.22
CA ILE A 124 -10.41 5.15 29.12
C ILE A 124 -9.17 4.41 29.65
N ASP A 125 -9.36 3.24 30.22
CA ASP A 125 -8.25 2.33 30.51
C ASP A 125 -7.49 2.01 29.20
N CYS A 126 -6.16 1.99 29.25
CA CYS A 126 -5.34 1.67 28.09
C CYS A 126 -5.64 0.28 27.51
N ASP A 127 -6.03 -0.67 28.34
CA ASP A 127 -6.39 -2.02 27.87
C ASP A 127 -7.71 -2.02 27.09
N MET A 128 -8.57 -1.03 27.35
CA MET A 128 -9.89 -0.89 26.73
C MET A 128 -9.90 0.03 25.51
N VAL A 129 -8.76 0.63 25.16
CA VAL A 129 -8.63 1.44 23.93
C VAL A 129 -8.84 0.53 22.71
N PRO A 130 -9.84 0.83 21.85
CA PRO A 130 -10.14 0.01 20.68
C PRO A 130 -9.08 0.17 19.59
N LEU A 131 -9.02 -0.82 18.69
CA LEU A 131 -8.19 -0.76 17.51
C LEU A 131 -8.56 0.43 16.60
N PRO A 132 -7.68 0.87 15.69
CA PRO A 132 -8.05 1.88 14.71
C PRO A 132 -9.19 1.38 13.83
N ARG A 133 -10.29 2.16 13.71
CA ARG A 133 -11.47 1.77 12.92
C ARG A 133 -11.15 1.30 11.51
N GLY A 134 -10.17 1.94 10.86
CA GLY A 134 -9.73 1.54 9.52
C GLY A 134 -9.11 0.14 9.47
N TYR A 135 -8.38 -0.26 10.53
CA TYR A 135 -7.83 -1.60 10.66
C TYR A 135 -8.94 -2.62 10.91
N GLU A 136 -9.88 -2.32 11.81
CA GLU A 136 -11.02 -3.20 12.11
C GLU A 136 -11.87 -3.47 10.86
N GLN A 137 -12.13 -2.44 10.05
CA GLN A 137 -12.90 -2.56 8.81
C GLN A 137 -12.22 -3.46 7.77
N VAL A 138 -10.90 -3.35 7.59
CA VAL A 138 -10.21 -4.19 6.59
C VAL A 138 -10.10 -5.65 7.02
N VAL A 139 -9.89 -5.90 8.32
CA VAL A 139 -9.88 -7.26 8.88
C VAL A 139 -11.25 -7.92 8.76
N GLN A 140 -12.32 -7.17 9.06
CA GLN A 140 -13.70 -7.68 8.96
C GLN A 140 -14.11 -7.99 7.51
N ASN A 141 -13.71 -7.14 6.56
CA ASN A 141 -14.04 -7.33 5.15
C ASN A 141 -13.27 -8.49 4.51
N GLU A 142 -12.03 -8.79 4.95
CA GLU A 142 -11.27 -9.94 4.43
C GLU A 142 -11.98 -11.28 4.71
N HIS A 143 -12.66 -11.37 5.85
CA HIS A 143 -13.45 -12.54 6.21
C HIS A 143 -14.69 -12.75 5.30
N LEU A 144 -15.05 -11.73 4.50
CA LEU A 144 -16.15 -11.76 3.53
C LEU A 144 -15.63 -11.92 2.08
N GLU A 145 -14.43 -11.43 1.77
CA GLU A 145 -13.85 -11.43 0.41
C GLU A 145 -13.05 -12.70 0.05
N THR A 146 -13.00 -13.71 0.91
CA THR A 146 -12.25 -14.97 0.71
C THR A 146 -12.74 -15.84 -0.48
N THR A 147 -13.62 -15.32 -1.33
CA THR A 147 -14.18 -16.02 -2.51
C THR A 147 -13.49 -15.64 -3.83
N GLU A 148 -12.68 -14.58 -3.88
CA GLU A 148 -11.87 -14.26 -5.06
C GLU A 148 -10.38 -14.38 -4.73
N LEU A 149 -9.79 -15.57 -4.98
CA LEU A 149 -8.34 -15.72 -4.97
C LEU A 149 -7.74 -14.60 -5.85
N PRO A 150 -6.79 -13.79 -5.33
CA PRO A 150 -6.04 -12.87 -6.19
C PRO A 150 -5.48 -13.70 -7.33
N LYS A 151 -5.83 -13.36 -8.58
CA LYS A 151 -5.30 -14.04 -9.78
C LYS A 151 -3.82 -14.27 -9.54
N GLU A 152 -3.42 -15.54 -9.50
CA GLU A 152 -2.08 -15.97 -9.08
C GLU A 152 -1.04 -15.21 -9.90
N HIS A 153 -0.51 -14.12 -9.32
CA HIS A 153 0.39 -13.26 -10.04
C HIS A 153 1.72 -14.00 -10.16
N SER A 154 2.13 -14.31 -11.38
CA SER A 154 3.34 -15.08 -11.60
C SER A 154 4.56 -14.30 -11.14
N THR A 155 5.41 -14.92 -10.32
CA THR A 155 6.73 -14.39 -9.94
C THR A 155 7.80 -14.70 -10.98
N HIS A 156 7.41 -15.26 -12.13
CA HIS A 156 8.31 -15.71 -13.18
C HIS A 156 7.84 -15.21 -14.55
N ILE A 157 8.79 -14.88 -15.43
CA ILE A 157 8.57 -14.60 -16.85
C ILE A 157 9.60 -15.39 -17.65
N ASN A 158 9.12 -16.23 -18.58
CA ASN A 158 9.95 -17.11 -19.40
C ASN A 158 10.95 -17.97 -18.58
N GLY A 159 10.50 -18.51 -17.44
CA GLY A 159 11.32 -19.33 -16.54
C GLY A 159 12.30 -18.53 -15.66
N LYS A 160 12.37 -17.21 -15.81
CA LYS A 160 13.21 -16.35 -14.98
C LYS A 160 12.42 -15.74 -13.82
N GLU A 161 12.94 -15.89 -12.61
CA GLU A 161 12.37 -15.32 -11.40
C GLU A 161 12.50 -13.79 -11.38
N LEU A 162 11.42 -13.13 -10.97
CA LEU A 162 11.37 -11.69 -10.73
C LEU A 162 12.06 -11.35 -9.40
N PRO A 163 12.68 -10.16 -9.28
CA PRO A 163 13.19 -9.71 -7.99
C PRO A 163 12.10 -9.69 -6.92
N LYS A 164 12.48 -9.93 -5.66
CA LYS A 164 11.56 -9.99 -4.53
C LYS A 164 10.61 -8.79 -4.51
N GLY A 165 9.32 -9.08 -4.32
CA GLY A 165 8.27 -8.06 -4.32
C GLY A 165 7.67 -7.77 -5.69
N TRP A 166 8.30 -8.15 -6.80
CA TRP A 166 7.75 -7.91 -8.14
C TRP A 166 6.92 -9.08 -8.63
N VAL A 167 5.78 -8.77 -9.24
CA VAL A 167 4.87 -9.78 -9.81
C VAL A 167 4.41 -9.39 -11.22
N LEU A 168 4.16 -10.39 -12.06
CA LEU A 168 3.54 -10.23 -13.37
C LEU A 168 2.02 -10.14 -13.22
N VAL A 169 1.45 -9.02 -13.62
CA VAL A 169 -0.01 -8.81 -13.64
C VAL A 169 -0.59 -9.23 -15.00
N HIS A 170 0.15 -9.01 -16.08
CA HIS A 170 -0.28 -9.38 -17.43
C HIS A 170 0.92 -9.68 -18.33
N GLY A 171 0.99 -10.90 -18.85
CA GLY A 171 1.90 -11.28 -19.93
C GLY A 171 1.19 -11.20 -21.27
N GLY A 172 1.70 -10.40 -22.19
CA GLY A 172 1.18 -10.21 -23.53
C GLY A 172 1.37 -11.47 -24.36
N LYS A 173 0.38 -11.79 -25.19
CA LYS A 173 0.50 -12.86 -26.18
C LYS A 173 1.46 -12.44 -27.28
N VAL A 174 2.46 -13.28 -27.52
CA VAL A 174 3.28 -13.23 -28.73
C VAL A 174 2.36 -13.35 -29.95
N ASN A 175 2.42 -12.40 -30.89
CA ASN A 175 1.84 -12.60 -32.22
C ASN A 175 2.81 -13.46 -33.04
N GLU A 176 2.40 -14.66 -33.41
CA GLU A 176 3.25 -15.66 -34.12
C GLU A 176 3.61 -15.29 -35.58
N ASN A 177 3.12 -14.15 -36.10
CA ASN A 177 3.22 -13.81 -37.53
C ASN A 177 4.09 -12.58 -37.87
N SER A 178 4.91 -12.08 -36.94
CA SER A 178 5.87 -11.02 -37.26
C SER A 178 7.26 -11.40 -36.79
N GLU A 179 8.26 -11.32 -37.68
CA GLU A 179 9.68 -11.48 -37.39
C GLU A 179 10.18 -10.56 -36.26
N ASN A 180 9.38 -9.58 -35.84
CA ASN A 180 9.54 -8.82 -34.59
C ASN A 180 8.57 -9.34 -33.53
N GLN A 181 9.02 -10.32 -32.74
CA GLN A 181 8.27 -10.90 -31.63
C GLN A 181 8.16 -9.89 -30.47
N MET A 182 7.15 -9.02 -30.48
CA MET A 182 6.90 -8.10 -29.36
C MET A 182 6.00 -8.75 -28.31
N SER A 183 6.42 -8.68 -27.05
CA SER A 183 5.67 -9.23 -25.91
C SER A 183 5.57 -8.19 -24.81
N THR A 184 4.36 -7.74 -24.53
CA THR A 184 4.08 -6.70 -23.53
C THR A 184 3.95 -7.29 -22.14
N HIS A 185 4.74 -6.85 -21.16
CA HIS A 185 4.64 -7.36 -19.78
C HIS A 185 4.33 -6.25 -18.80
N ILE A 186 3.25 -6.41 -18.03
CA ILE A 186 2.87 -5.51 -16.94
C ILE A 186 3.36 -6.10 -15.61
N LEU A 187 4.33 -5.42 -15.00
CA LEU A 187 4.84 -5.75 -13.68
C LEU A 187 4.20 -4.86 -12.62
N MET A 188 4.09 -5.35 -11.39
CA MET A 188 3.66 -4.58 -10.23
C MET A 188 4.54 -4.93 -9.04
N TYR A 189 4.92 -3.92 -8.25
CA TYR A 189 5.59 -4.14 -6.97
C TYR A 189 4.55 -4.30 -5.86
N HIS A 190 4.66 -5.39 -5.09
CA HIS A 190 3.80 -5.74 -3.97
C HIS A 190 4.64 -5.80 -2.68
N PRO A 191 4.63 -4.74 -1.85
CA PRO A 191 5.48 -4.64 -0.66
C PRO A 191 5.34 -5.80 0.33
N GLN A 192 4.18 -6.44 0.41
CA GLN A 192 3.93 -7.57 1.32
C GLN A 192 4.74 -8.82 0.96
N LEU A 193 5.08 -9.01 -0.31
CA LEU A 193 5.96 -10.10 -0.73
C LEU A 193 7.42 -9.83 -0.32
N HIS A 194 7.73 -8.63 0.20
CA HIS A 194 9.06 -8.25 0.65
C HIS A 194 9.36 -8.63 2.10
N GLY A 195 8.36 -8.87 2.95
CA GLY A 195 8.57 -9.15 4.38
C GLY A 195 7.45 -9.96 5.02
N HIS A 196 7.81 -10.84 5.95
CA HIS A 196 6.87 -11.56 6.82
C HIS A 196 6.08 -10.54 7.64
N VAL A 197 4.89 -10.13 7.17
CA VAL A 197 3.89 -9.59 8.08
C VAL A 197 3.50 -10.76 8.99
N LYS A 198 3.83 -10.68 10.28
CA LYS A 198 3.23 -11.56 11.28
C LYS A 198 1.72 -11.30 11.21
N GLN A 199 0.97 -12.19 10.56
CA GLN A 199 -0.47 -12.27 10.80
C GLN A 199 -0.62 -12.62 12.28
N MET A 200 -1.16 -11.68 13.06
CA MET A 200 -1.66 -12.01 14.39
C MET A 200 -2.95 -12.79 14.18
N ASN A 201 -2.90 -14.05 14.54
CA ASN A 201 -4.05 -14.95 14.60
C ASN A 201 -4.84 -14.70 15.90
#